data_AF-A0A0B7G260-F1
#
_entry.id   AF-A0A0B7G260-F1
#
_cell.length_a   1.000
_cell.length_b   1.000
_cell.length_c   1.000
_cell.angle_alpha   90.00
_cell.angle_beta   90.00
_cell.angle_gamma   90.00
#
_symmetry.space_group_name_H-M   'P 1'
#
loop_
_entity.id
_entity.type
_entity.pdbx_description
1 polymer ?
#
loop_
_entity_poly.entity_id
_entity_poly.type
_entity_poly.pdbx_seq_one_letter_code
_entity_poly.pdbx_strand_id
1 'polypeptide(L)'
;MGLLPPDPPKVRLANLMKVLTTDAVQDPTKVEARVRREVAARKVAHDKMNNERKLTDEQRREKVDNKKTEEERKGLFVAVFKIKTLSDPSHRFKVRKNAEQYGLTGMCIFNPSFALVVVEGSAKAIKGYKRLMLVRIDWTQAAGARDVDEDAPPPKEEQNDDDGPVSLENNRCDLVFEGPIREHNFQSFKPKRCPTDAMAKEALGAKAAPYWDTAKTFVEDIYS
;
A
#
# COMPACT_ATOMS: atom_id res chain seq x y z
N MET A 1 13.73 -19.61 46.17
CA MET A 1 14.62 -18.75 46.96
C MET A 1 14.07 -17.33 46.94
N GLY A 2 13.75 -16.76 48.11
CA GLY A 2 13.23 -15.39 48.28
C GLY A 2 14.34 -14.34 48.15
N LEU A 3 14.87 -14.18 46.94
CA LEU A 3 15.98 -13.28 46.65
C LEU A 3 15.56 -11.80 46.53
N LEU A 4 14.25 -11.52 46.40
CA LEU A 4 13.71 -10.16 46.39
C LEU A 4 12.53 -10.07 47.37
N PRO A 5 12.40 -8.93 48.09
CA PRO A 5 11.23 -8.68 48.92
C PRO A 5 9.97 -8.62 48.04
N PRO A 6 8.79 -8.95 48.61
CA PRO A 6 7.53 -8.88 47.87
C PRO A 6 7.27 -7.45 47.38
N ASP A 7 6.77 -7.32 46.15
CA ASP A 7 6.48 -6.02 45.57
C ASP A 7 5.44 -5.27 46.42
N PRO A 8 5.64 -3.96 46.67
CA PRO A 8 4.70 -3.16 47.44
C PRO A 8 3.33 -3.06 46.74
N PRO A 9 2.24 -2.86 47.50
CA PRO A 9 0.89 -2.80 46.93
C PRO A 9 0.75 -1.60 45.99
N LYS A 10 0.16 -1.85 44.82
CA LYS A 10 -0.01 -0.84 43.76
C LYS A 10 -1.01 0.25 44.19
N VAL A 11 -0.52 1.42 44.61
CA VAL A 11 -1.40 2.52 45.05
C VAL A 11 -1.85 3.38 43.86
N ARG A 12 -3.06 3.94 43.93
CA ARG A 12 -3.58 4.98 43.02
C ARG A 12 -4.26 6.04 43.87
N LEU A 13 -4.41 7.27 43.37
CA LEU A 13 -5.15 8.32 44.08
C LEU A 13 -6.56 7.85 44.50
N ALA A 14 -7.26 7.14 43.62
CA ALA A 14 -8.58 6.55 43.91
C ALA A 14 -8.58 5.49 45.03
N ASN A 15 -7.44 4.83 45.29
CA ASN A 15 -7.32 3.76 46.29
C ASN A 15 -6.51 4.19 47.52
N LEU A 16 -6.11 5.47 47.60
CA LEU A 16 -5.21 6.01 48.62
C LEU A 16 -5.72 5.70 50.04
N MET A 17 -6.98 6.04 50.30
CA MET A 17 -7.63 5.90 51.61
C MET A 17 -7.93 4.44 51.98
N LYS A 18 -7.94 3.52 51.01
CA LYS A 18 -8.18 2.08 51.25
C LYS A 18 -6.89 1.31 51.53
N VAL A 19 -5.75 1.80 51.02
CA VAL A 19 -4.47 1.06 51.03
C VAL A 19 -3.49 1.66 52.04
N LEU A 20 -3.53 2.97 52.28
CA LEU A 20 -2.62 3.69 53.18
C LEU A 20 -3.39 4.45 54.27
N THR A 21 -4.48 3.87 54.80
CA THR A 21 -5.44 4.58 55.66
C THR A 21 -4.81 5.16 56.92
N THR A 22 -3.94 4.42 57.61
CA THR A 22 -3.24 4.88 58.82
C THR A 22 -2.26 6.02 58.57
N ASP A 23 -1.52 5.97 57.45
CA ASP A 23 -0.55 7.00 57.09
C ASP A 23 -1.22 8.25 56.48
N ALA A 24 -2.29 8.05 55.70
CA ALA A 24 -3.01 9.13 55.03
C ALA A 24 -3.80 10.03 56.00
N VAL A 25 -4.16 9.52 57.19
CA VAL A 25 -4.81 10.30 58.25
C VAL A 25 -3.83 11.22 58.98
N GLN A 26 -2.54 10.86 59.05
CA GLN A 26 -1.51 11.64 59.74
C GLN A 26 -0.99 12.81 58.90
N ASP A 27 -0.75 12.59 57.60
CA ASP A 27 -0.26 13.64 56.69
C ASP A 27 -0.78 13.39 55.25
N PRO A 28 -2.01 13.84 54.94
CA PRO A 28 -2.68 13.53 53.67
C PRO A 28 -1.93 14.08 52.46
N THR A 29 -1.35 15.28 52.57
CA THR A 29 -0.63 15.96 51.49
C THR A 29 0.65 15.21 51.13
N LYS A 30 1.41 14.74 52.14
CA LYS A 30 2.65 13.98 51.92
C LYS A 30 2.38 12.63 51.29
N VAL A 31 1.33 11.94 51.73
CA VAL A 31 0.92 10.63 51.19
C VAL A 31 0.38 10.76 49.77
N GLU A 32 -0.39 11.80 49.47
CA GLU A 32 -0.83 12.11 48.11
C GLU A 32 0.35 12.41 47.18
N ALA A 33 1.29 13.25 47.61
CA ALA A 33 2.49 13.58 46.83
C ALA A 33 3.34 12.33 46.53
N ARG A 34 3.48 11.42 47.52
CA ARG A 34 4.17 10.13 47.33
C ARG A 34 3.48 9.29 46.26
N VAL A 35 2.15 9.17 46.31
CA VAL A 35 1.40 8.37 45.33
C VAL A 35 1.39 9.00 43.95
N ARG A 36 1.31 10.33 43.83
CA ARG A 36 1.47 11.04 42.55
C ARG A 36 2.83 10.75 41.91
N ARG A 37 3.92 10.80 42.69
CA ARG A 37 5.27 10.44 42.22
C ARG A 37 5.35 8.99 41.77
N GLU A 38 4.76 8.05 42.51
CA GLU A 38 4.77 6.62 42.15
C GLU A 38 3.95 6.32 40.90
N VAL A 39 2.80 7.00 40.72
CA VAL A 39 2.00 6.93 39.49
C VAL A 39 2.81 7.50 38.32
N ALA A 40 3.45 8.66 38.49
CA ALA A 40 4.28 9.28 37.47
C ALA A 40 5.48 8.39 37.09
N ALA A 41 6.18 7.82 38.08
CA ALA A 41 7.30 6.91 37.88
C ALA A 41 6.89 5.66 37.09
N ARG A 42 5.71 5.09 37.40
CA ARG A 42 5.16 3.96 36.62
C ARG A 42 4.83 4.34 35.19
N LYS A 43 4.27 5.53 34.97
CA LYS A 43 4.02 6.03 33.62
C LYS A 43 5.33 6.18 32.84
N VAL A 44 6.34 6.81 33.44
CA VAL A 44 7.67 6.96 32.83
C VAL A 44 8.31 5.60 32.54
N ALA A 45 8.25 4.65 33.47
CA ALA A 45 8.78 3.31 33.27
C ALA A 45 8.03 2.56 32.14
N HIS A 46 6.72 2.68 32.08
CA HIS A 46 5.90 2.12 31.00
C HIS A 46 6.27 2.72 29.64
N ASP A 47 6.36 4.04 29.56
CA ASP A 47 6.68 4.74 28.33
C ASP A 47 8.13 4.44 27.89
N LYS A 48 9.07 4.33 28.85
CA LYS A 48 10.44 3.86 28.60
C LYS A 48 10.45 2.44 28.04
N MET A 49 9.76 1.49 28.66
CA MET A 49 9.65 0.11 28.16
C MET A 49 9.01 0.06 26.77
N ASN A 50 8.01 0.88 26.49
CA ASN A 50 7.39 0.95 25.17
C ASN A 50 8.34 1.52 24.12
N ASN A 51 9.10 2.55 24.47
CA ASN A 51 10.12 3.13 23.60
C ASN A 51 11.25 2.15 23.32
N GLU A 52 11.69 1.38 24.33
CA GLU A 52 12.67 0.31 24.18
C GLU A 52 12.18 -0.83 23.27
N ARG A 53 10.88 -1.15 23.34
CA ARG A 53 10.25 -2.18 22.48
C ARG A 53 9.84 -1.66 21.10
N LYS A 54 9.78 -0.34 20.91
CA LYS A 54 9.35 0.27 19.66
C LYS A 54 10.41 -0.05 18.62
N LEU A 55 9.99 -0.77 17.57
CA LEU A 55 10.86 -1.04 16.44
C LEU A 55 11.48 0.27 15.93
N THR A 56 12.74 0.25 15.56
CA THR A 56 13.35 1.35 14.80
C THR A 56 12.69 1.45 13.43
N ASP A 57 12.89 2.55 12.73
CA ASP A 57 12.28 2.71 11.41
C ASP A 57 12.87 1.72 10.38
N GLU A 58 14.13 1.35 10.55
CA GLU A 58 14.78 0.28 9.78
C GLU A 58 14.14 -1.08 10.06
N GLN A 59 13.96 -1.45 11.33
CA GLN A 59 13.29 -2.70 11.71
C GLN A 59 11.82 -2.74 11.24
N ARG A 60 11.14 -1.58 11.19
CA ARG A 60 9.79 -1.48 10.61
C ARG A 60 9.80 -1.80 9.13
N ARG A 61 10.75 -1.23 8.37
CA ARG A 61 10.90 -1.49 6.92
C ARG A 61 11.21 -2.96 6.65
N GLU A 62 12.19 -3.52 7.35
CA GLU A 62 12.56 -4.93 7.24
C GLU A 62 11.37 -5.85 7.57
N LYS A 63 10.59 -5.54 8.62
CA LYS A 63 9.39 -6.30 8.96
C LYS A 63 8.32 -6.25 7.85
N VAL A 64 8.18 -5.13 7.16
CA VAL A 64 7.25 -4.99 6.02
C VAL A 64 7.77 -5.76 4.81
N ASP A 65 9.06 -5.67 4.51
CA ASP A 65 9.66 -6.36 3.37
C ASP A 65 9.65 -7.88 3.57
N ASN A 66 10.01 -8.36 4.76
CA ASN A 66 9.88 -9.77 5.11
C ASN A 66 8.43 -10.25 4.95
N LYS A 67 7.45 -9.43 5.36
CA LYS A 67 6.04 -9.78 5.16
C LYS A 67 5.65 -9.86 3.68
N LYS A 68 6.20 -9.01 2.81
CA LYS A 68 5.96 -9.10 1.36
C LYS A 68 6.53 -10.41 0.81
N THR A 69 7.78 -10.72 1.14
CA THR A 69 8.46 -11.95 0.72
C THR A 69 7.73 -13.21 1.19
N GLU A 70 7.23 -13.23 2.43
CA GLU A 70 6.43 -14.35 2.95
C GLU A 70 5.10 -14.55 2.22
N GLU A 71 4.46 -13.46 1.76
CA GLU A 71 3.23 -13.57 0.96
C GLU A 71 3.52 -14.06 -0.47
N GLU A 72 4.66 -13.67 -1.06
CA GLU A 72 5.11 -14.17 -2.37
C GLU A 72 5.44 -15.67 -2.34
N ARG A 73 6.03 -16.16 -1.23
CA ARG A 73 6.30 -17.59 -1.03
C ARG A 73 5.06 -18.48 -1.08
N LYS A 74 3.87 -17.93 -0.79
CA LYS A 74 2.60 -18.67 -0.87
C LYS A 74 2.12 -18.89 -2.30
N GLY A 75 2.69 -18.15 -3.26
CA GLY A 75 2.35 -18.25 -4.66
C GLY A 75 2.35 -16.89 -5.35
N LEU A 76 2.71 -16.92 -6.63
CA LEU A 76 2.71 -15.77 -7.50
C LEU A 76 1.48 -15.77 -8.39
N PHE A 77 0.93 -14.58 -8.61
CA PHE A 77 -0.24 -14.35 -9.44
C PHE A 77 0.06 -13.21 -10.40
N VAL A 78 -0.52 -13.32 -11.60
CA VAL A 78 -0.53 -12.27 -12.61
C VAL A 78 -1.95 -11.71 -12.72
N ALA A 79 -2.06 -10.40 -12.92
CA ALA A 79 -3.28 -9.75 -13.35
C ALA A 79 -2.99 -8.85 -14.55
N VAL A 80 -3.89 -8.91 -15.54
CA VAL A 80 -3.79 -8.18 -16.81
C VAL A 80 -4.99 -7.28 -16.93
N PHE A 81 -4.74 -5.99 -17.10
CA PHE A 81 -5.77 -4.97 -17.25
C PHE A 81 -5.69 -4.31 -18.62
N LYS A 82 -6.85 -4.03 -19.20
CA LYS A 82 -7.02 -3.25 -20.43
C LYS A 82 -7.67 -1.92 -20.09
N ILE A 83 -7.06 -0.84 -20.55
CA ILE A 83 -7.56 0.53 -20.37
C ILE A 83 -7.70 1.15 -21.75
N LYS A 84 -8.82 1.80 -22.04
CA LYS A 84 -9.05 2.39 -23.37
C LYS A 84 -8.04 3.48 -23.69
N THR A 85 -7.81 4.41 -22.76
CA THR A 85 -6.86 5.51 -22.93
C THR A 85 -6.16 5.81 -21.60
N LEU A 86 -4.82 5.87 -21.62
CA LEU A 86 -3.99 6.16 -20.44
C LEU A 86 -3.12 7.41 -20.67
N SER A 87 -3.75 8.50 -21.12
CA SER A 87 -3.10 9.79 -21.39
C SER A 87 -3.01 10.69 -20.15
N ASP A 88 -3.90 10.54 -19.17
CA ASP A 88 -3.87 11.38 -17.96
C ASP A 88 -2.62 11.11 -17.08
N PRO A 89 -1.80 12.13 -16.75
CA PRO A 89 -0.61 11.96 -15.92
C PRO A 89 -0.89 11.43 -14.51
N SER A 90 -2.03 11.77 -13.90
CA SER A 90 -2.40 11.28 -12.57
C SER A 90 -2.75 9.80 -12.59
N HIS A 91 -3.48 9.34 -13.61
CA HIS A 91 -3.71 7.91 -13.84
C HIS A 91 -2.39 7.17 -14.05
N ARG A 92 -1.51 7.69 -14.92
CA ARG A 92 -0.16 7.13 -15.14
C ARG A 92 0.64 7.02 -13.84
N PHE A 93 0.62 8.08 -13.03
CA PHE A 93 1.30 8.11 -11.73
C PHE A 93 0.72 7.08 -10.76
N LYS A 94 -0.61 7.02 -10.60
CA LYS A 94 -1.29 6.08 -9.70
C LYS A 94 -1.00 4.63 -10.08
N VAL A 95 -1.10 4.28 -11.37
CA VAL A 95 -0.80 2.93 -11.89
C VAL A 95 0.63 2.53 -11.54
N ARG A 96 1.61 3.40 -11.83
CA ARG A 96 3.03 3.12 -11.62
C ARG A 96 3.41 3.08 -10.13
N LYS A 97 3.03 4.10 -9.36
CA LYS A 97 3.45 4.22 -7.96
C LYS A 97 2.81 3.19 -7.06
N ASN A 98 1.55 2.83 -7.29
CA ASN A 98 0.94 1.77 -6.51
C ASN A 98 1.58 0.42 -6.84
N ALA A 99 1.92 0.14 -8.10
CA ALA A 99 2.61 -1.11 -8.45
C ALA A 99 3.93 -1.22 -7.66
N GLU A 100 4.72 -0.14 -7.61
CA GLU A 100 5.95 -0.05 -6.82
C GLU A 100 5.70 -0.24 -5.31
N GLN A 101 4.72 0.47 -4.74
CA GLN A 101 4.40 0.40 -3.30
C GLN A 101 3.93 -0.99 -2.86
N TYR A 102 3.13 -1.66 -3.70
CA TYR A 102 2.69 -3.04 -3.48
C TYR A 102 3.80 -4.08 -3.73
N GLY A 103 4.95 -3.67 -4.28
CA GLY A 103 6.05 -4.58 -4.63
C GLY A 103 5.73 -5.45 -5.86
N LEU A 104 4.84 -4.99 -6.74
CA LEU A 104 4.48 -5.71 -7.96
C LEU A 104 5.52 -5.48 -9.04
N THR A 105 5.82 -6.52 -9.81
CA THR A 105 6.60 -6.44 -11.04
C THR A 105 5.65 -6.43 -12.24
N GLY A 106 6.11 -6.02 -13.43
CA GLY A 106 5.23 -6.00 -14.59
C GLY A 106 5.58 -4.99 -15.66
N MET A 107 4.62 -4.69 -16.52
CA MET A 107 4.78 -3.71 -17.60
C MET A 107 3.49 -2.98 -17.89
N CYS A 108 3.61 -1.67 -18.14
CA CYS A 108 2.52 -0.84 -18.65
C CYS A 108 2.85 -0.44 -20.08
N ILE A 109 2.06 -0.90 -21.05
CA ILE A 109 2.21 -0.57 -22.46
C ILE A 109 1.24 0.54 -22.83
N PHE A 110 1.76 1.59 -23.45
CA PHE A 110 0.97 2.64 -24.10
C PHE A 110 0.93 2.38 -25.59
N ASN A 111 -0.27 2.12 -26.13
CA ASN A 111 -0.52 1.98 -27.55
C ASN A 111 -1.71 2.87 -27.93
N PRO A 112 -1.76 3.39 -29.18
CA PRO A 112 -2.89 4.22 -29.63
C PRO A 112 -4.26 3.54 -29.52
N SER A 113 -4.32 2.21 -29.60
CA SER A 113 -5.59 1.47 -29.56
C SER A 113 -6.11 1.28 -28.13
N PHE A 114 -5.23 0.90 -27.20
CA PHE A 114 -5.52 0.71 -25.78
C PHE A 114 -4.20 0.64 -25.00
N ALA A 115 -4.25 0.91 -23.69
CA ALA A 115 -3.16 0.64 -22.77
C ALA A 115 -3.33 -0.74 -22.11
N LEU A 116 -2.23 -1.48 -21.99
CA LEU A 116 -2.18 -2.77 -21.30
C LEU A 116 -1.35 -2.64 -20.03
N VAL A 117 -1.87 -3.09 -18.90
CA VAL A 117 -1.13 -3.17 -17.64
C VAL A 117 -1.05 -4.62 -17.20
N VAL A 118 0.16 -5.18 -17.19
CA VAL A 118 0.45 -6.51 -16.65
C VAL A 118 1.15 -6.32 -15.32
N VAL A 119 0.66 -6.96 -14.27
CA VAL A 119 1.28 -6.97 -12.94
C VAL A 119 1.41 -8.39 -12.41
N GLU A 120 2.52 -8.66 -11.72
CA GLU A 120 2.87 -9.95 -11.14
C GLU A 120 3.29 -9.75 -9.67
N GLY A 121 2.85 -10.64 -8.79
CA GLY A 121 3.28 -10.65 -7.38
C GLY A 121 2.38 -11.52 -6.50
N SER A 122 2.46 -11.33 -5.18
CA SER A 122 1.64 -12.10 -4.24
C SER A 122 0.13 -11.89 -4.44
N ALA A 123 -0.67 -12.91 -4.13
CA ALA A 123 -2.14 -12.82 -4.21
C ALA A 123 -2.71 -11.61 -3.45
N LYS A 124 -2.10 -11.27 -2.32
CA LYS A 124 -2.50 -10.12 -1.49
C LYS A 124 -2.22 -8.79 -2.18
N ALA A 125 -1.05 -8.64 -2.78
CA ALA A 125 -0.66 -7.45 -3.53
C ALA A 125 -1.57 -7.27 -4.76
N ILE A 126 -1.79 -8.35 -5.51
CA ILE A 126 -2.70 -8.37 -6.68
C ILE A 126 -4.13 -7.99 -6.27
N LYS A 127 -4.66 -8.52 -5.16
CA LYS A 127 -5.99 -8.14 -4.66
C LYS A 127 -6.09 -6.64 -4.34
N GLY A 128 -5.06 -6.08 -3.70
CA GLY A 128 -5.00 -4.65 -3.40
C GLY A 128 -4.96 -3.79 -4.66
N TYR A 129 -4.12 -4.17 -5.62
CA TYR A 129 -3.96 -3.48 -6.89
C TYR A 129 -5.20 -3.59 -7.79
N LYS A 130 -5.85 -4.75 -7.83
CA LYS A 130 -7.13 -4.94 -8.53
C LYS A 130 -8.20 -3.98 -8.02
N ARG A 131 -8.32 -3.81 -6.69
CA ARG A 131 -9.25 -2.83 -6.11
C ARG A 131 -8.88 -1.40 -6.47
N LEU A 132 -7.59 -1.07 -6.57
CA LEU A 132 -7.15 0.23 -7.07
C LEU A 132 -7.65 0.45 -8.51
N MET A 133 -7.32 -0.48 -9.40
CA MET A 133 -7.57 -0.35 -10.84
C MET A 133 -9.06 -0.35 -11.19
N LEU A 134 -9.87 -1.18 -10.54
CA LEU A 134 -11.28 -1.35 -10.91
C LEU A 134 -12.25 -0.47 -10.11
N VAL A 135 -11.85 0.00 -8.92
CA VAL A 135 -12.79 0.68 -7.98
C VAL A 135 -12.33 2.08 -7.57
N ARG A 136 -11.03 2.29 -7.30
CA ARG A 136 -10.56 3.55 -6.71
C ARG A 136 -10.17 4.59 -7.74
N ILE A 137 -9.66 4.16 -8.89
CA ILE A 137 -9.34 5.07 -10.00
C ILE A 137 -10.64 5.29 -10.78
N ASP A 138 -10.99 6.55 -10.92
CA ASP A 138 -12.07 6.96 -11.82
C ASP A 138 -11.46 7.33 -13.15
N TRP A 139 -11.57 6.42 -14.10
CA TRP A 139 -10.95 6.54 -15.41
C TRP A 139 -11.57 7.63 -16.29
N THR A 140 -12.75 8.12 -15.92
CA THR A 140 -13.53 9.09 -16.71
C THR A 140 -13.20 10.54 -16.41
N GLN A 141 -12.55 10.81 -15.28
CA GLN A 141 -12.24 12.16 -14.82
C GLN A 141 -10.74 12.47 -14.93
N ALA A 142 -10.41 13.58 -15.60
CA ALA A 142 -9.05 14.12 -15.58
C ALA A 142 -8.75 14.75 -14.21
N ALA A 143 -7.48 14.70 -13.79
CA ALA A 143 -7.09 15.16 -12.45
C ALA A 143 -7.40 16.65 -12.17
N GLY A 144 -7.46 17.49 -13.20
CA GLY A 144 -7.81 18.90 -13.07
C GLY A 144 -9.28 19.19 -12.73
N ALA A 145 -10.16 18.18 -12.79
CA ALA A 145 -11.57 18.29 -12.44
C ALA A 145 -11.88 17.88 -10.99
N ARG A 146 -10.87 17.46 -10.21
CA ARG A 146 -11.02 17.11 -8.79
C ARG A 146 -10.36 18.16 -7.92
N ASP A 147 -11.15 18.68 -6.97
CA ASP A 147 -10.62 19.43 -5.85
C ASP A 147 -9.53 18.60 -5.14
N VAL A 148 -8.40 19.29 -4.94
CA VAL A 148 -7.18 18.95 -4.22
C VAL A 148 -7.30 17.74 -3.27
N ASP A 149 -6.78 16.59 -3.69
CA ASP A 149 -6.46 15.48 -2.79
C ASP A 149 -5.07 15.78 -2.18
N GLU A 150 -5.03 16.13 -0.89
CA GLU A 150 -3.87 16.67 -0.13
C GLU A 150 -2.62 15.78 -0.12
N ASP A 151 -2.71 14.54 -0.60
CA ASP A 151 -1.63 13.54 -0.56
C ASP A 151 -0.88 13.36 -1.90
N ALA A 152 -1.19 14.18 -2.92
CA ALA A 152 -0.50 14.14 -4.21
C ALA A 152 0.58 15.22 -4.29
N PRO A 153 1.88 14.86 -4.45
CA PRO A 153 2.88 15.84 -4.83
C PRO A 153 2.51 16.46 -6.18
N PRO A 154 2.76 17.77 -6.40
CA PRO A 154 2.43 18.42 -7.65
C PRO A 154 3.08 17.66 -8.81
N PRO A 155 2.36 17.43 -9.92
CA PRO A 155 2.93 16.74 -11.06
C PRO A 155 4.15 17.54 -11.55
N LYS A 156 5.34 16.93 -11.47
CA LYS A 156 6.47 17.41 -12.25
C LYS A 156 6.08 17.21 -13.70
N GLU A 157 6.06 18.30 -14.45
CA GLU A 157 5.86 18.30 -15.89
C GLU A 157 7.00 17.50 -16.56
N GLU A 158 6.82 16.19 -16.71
CA GLU A 158 7.50 15.46 -17.77
C GLU A 158 6.79 15.83 -19.07
N GLN A 159 7.21 16.97 -19.64
CA GLN A 159 6.83 17.41 -20.98
C GLN A 159 7.34 16.38 -21.98
N ASN A 160 6.44 15.51 -22.44
CA ASN A 160 6.49 14.84 -23.72
C ASN A 160 5.15 14.14 -23.90
N ASP A 161 4.19 14.77 -24.58
CA ASP A 161 3.23 14.08 -25.44
C ASP A 161 2.51 15.10 -26.35
N ASP A 162 2.87 15.01 -27.64
CA ASP A 162 2.15 15.49 -28.82
C ASP A 162 0.87 14.63 -29.02
N ASP A 163 -0.10 14.76 -28.13
CA ASP A 163 -1.42 14.16 -28.28
C ASP A 163 -2.43 15.11 -27.64
N GLY A 164 -3.36 15.64 -28.43
CA GLY A 164 -4.34 16.63 -27.98
C GLY A 164 -5.25 16.09 -26.86
N PRO A 165 -6.15 16.92 -26.30
CA PRO A 165 -7.04 16.48 -25.25
C PRO A 165 -7.98 15.36 -25.75
N VAL A 166 -7.65 14.11 -25.44
CA VAL A 166 -8.50 12.94 -25.70
C VAL A 166 -9.57 12.88 -24.61
N SER A 167 -10.85 12.88 -25.01
CA SER A 167 -11.97 12.78 -24.06
C SER A 167 -11.90 11.47 -23.27
N LEU A 168 -11.97 11.58 -21.94
CA LEU A 168 -11.94 10.44 -21.01
C LEU A 168 -13.34 9.92 -20.67
N GLU A 169 -14.42 10.55 -21.13
CA GLU A 169 -15.79 10.27 -20.69
C GLU A 169 -16.22 8.80 -20.85
N ASN A 170 -15.64 8.09 -21.82
CA ASN A 170 -15.90 6.67 -22.09
C ASN A 170 -14.69 5.77 -21.77
N ASN A 171 -13.78 6.25 -20.94
CA ASN A 171 -12.59 5.52 -20.53
C ASN A 171 -12.88 4.64 -19.32
N ARG A 172 -12.32 3.43 -19.33
CA ARG A 172 -12.53 2.42 -18.31
C ARG A 172 -11.34 1.49 -18.21
N CYS A 173 -11.28 0.73 -17.12
CA CYS A 173 -10.29 -0.31 -16.90
C CYS A 173 -10.99 -1.64 -16.67
N ASP A 174 -10.65 -2.64 -17.46
CA ASP A 174 -11.18 -4.00 -17.37
C ASP A 174 -10.10 -4.97 -16.95
N LEU A 175 -10.48 -5.98 -16.16
CA LEU A 175 -9.63 -7.13 -15.87
C LEU A 175 -9.80 -8.15 -17.00
N VAL A 176 -8.75 -8.35 -17.78
CA VAL A 176 -8.73 -9.28 -18.93
C VAL A 176 -8.39 -10.69 -18.49
N PHE A 177 -7.43 -10.81 -17.56
CA PHE A 177 -6.94 -12.10 -17.10
C PHE A 177 -6.40 -11.99 -15.67
N GLU A 178 -6.65 -13.02 -14.86
CA GLU A 178 -6.05 -13.21 -13.54
C GLU A 178 -5.73 -14.69 -13.37
N GLY A 179 -4.53 -15.02 -12.91
CA GLY A 179 -4.14 -16.42 -12.73
C GLY A 179 -2.83 -16.61 -11.99
N PRO A 180 -2.58 -17.84 -11.49
CA PRO A 180 -1.31 -18.17 -10.86
C PRO A 180 -0.19 -18.31 -11.90
N ILE A 181 1.03 -17.92 -11.53
CA ILE A 181 2.25 -18.09 -12.32
C ILE A 181 3.33 -18.82 -11.50
N ARG A 182 4.28 -19.44 -12.19
CA ARG A 182 5.37 -20.20 -11.53
C ARG A 182 6.53 -19.32 -11.08
N GLU A 183 6.84 -18.30 -11.87
CA GLU A 183 7.98 -17.40 -11.67
C GLU A 183 7.65 -16.01 -12.23
N HIS A 184 8.36 -14.99 -11.78
CA HIS A 184 8.25 -13.65 -12.35
C HIS A 184 8.80 -13.62 -13.79
N ASN A 185 8.06 -13.02 -14.70
CA ASN A 185 8.54 -12.70 -16.05
C ASN A 185 9.23 -11.34 -16.10
N PHE A 186 8.91 -10.45 -15.15
CA PHE A 186 9.45 -9.09 -15.08
C PHE A 186 10.23 -8.88 -13.78
N GLN A 187 11.38 -8.20 -13.85
CA GLN A 187 12.18 -7.86 -12.67
C GLN A 187 11.67 -6.62 -11.91
N SER A 188 10.97 -5.72 -12.61
CA SER A 188 10.43 -4.46 -12.05
C SER A 188 9.26 -3.99 -12.90
N PHE A 189 8.44 -3.10 -12.35
CA PHE A 189 7.34 -2.49 -13.09
C PHE A 189 7.83 -1.34 -13.98
N LYS A 190 7.68 -1.47 -15.30
CA LYS A 190 8.16 -0.47 -16.26
C LYS A 190 7.08 0.03 -17.23
N PRO A 191 6.94 1.35 -17.44
CA PRO A 191 6.16 1.90 -18.54
C PRO A 191 6.93 1.80 -19.87
N LYS A 192 6.24 1.48 -20.97
CA LYS A 192 6.80 1.44 -22.32
C LYS A 192 5.78 1.92 -23.36
N ARG A 193 6.17 2.86 -24.21
CA ARG A 193 5.36 3.29 -25.36
C ARG A 193 5.64 2.37 -26.55
N CYS A 194 4.59 1.76 -27.09
CA CYS A 194 4.65 0.84 -28.22
C CYS A 194 3.56 1.22 -29.24
N PRO A 195 3.90 1.97 -30.30
CA PRO A 195 2.94 2.38 -31.32
C PRO A 195 2.33 1.22 -32.12
N THR A 196 3.05 0.10 -32.23
CA THR A 196 2.62 -1.08 -32.99
C THR A 196 2.46 -2.31 -32.10
N ASP A 197 1.58 -3.23 -32.51
CA ASP A 197 1.36 -4.51 -31.83
C ASP A 197 2.64 -5.35 -31.75
N ALA A 198 3.48 -5.30 -32.78
CA ALA A 198 4.75 -6.02 -32.81
C ALA A 198 5.69 -5.53 -31.70
N MET A 199 5.82 -4.20 -31.55
CA MET A 199 6.62 -3.61 -30.47
C MET A 199 6.04 -3.91 -29.08
N ALA A 200 4.72 -3.98 -28.94
CA ALA A 200 4.08 -4.35 -27.68
C ALA A 200 4.42 -5.80 -27.29
N LYS A 201 4.31 -6.75 -28.23
CA LYS A 201 4.66 -8.15 -28.00
C LYS A 201 6.15 -8.35 -27.74
N GLU A 202 7.01 -7.63 -28.45
CA GLU A 202 8.45 -7.65 -28.24
C GLU A 202 8.81 -7.15 -26.83
N ALA A 203 8.22 -6.03 -26.40
CA ALA A 203 8.45 -5.47 -25.08
C ALA A 203 7.98 -6.41 -23.94
N LEU A 204 6.85 -7.09 -24.13
CA LEU A 204 6.34 -8.09 -23.18
C LEU A 204 7.21 -9.35 -23.11
N GLY A 205 7.89 -9.71 -24.20
CA GLY A 205 8.63 -10.95 -24.33
C GLY A 205 7.72 -12.17 -24.55
N ALA A 206 8.34 -13.30 -24.90
CA ALA A 206 7.62 -14.49 -25.39
C ALA A 206 6.57 -15.05 -24.41
N LYS A 207 6.83 -15.00 -23.09
CA LYS A 207 5.92 -15.55 -22.07
C LYS A 207 4.68 -14.67 -21.84
N ALA A 208 4.81 -13.36 -21.99
CA ALA A 208 3.74 -12.40 -21.72
C ALA A 208 3.07 -11.84 -22.99
N ALA A 209 3.63 -12.08 -24.18
CA ALA A 209 3.03 -11.72 -25.46
C ALA A 209 1.57 -12.22 -25.65
N PRO A 210 1.18 -13.43 -25.19
CA PRO A 210 -0.22 -13.89 -25.29
C PRO A 210 -1.23 -13.01 -24.54
N TYR A 211 -0.79 -12.29 -23.50
CA TYR A 211 -1.67 -11.34 -22.78
C TYR A 211 -2.10 -10.17 -23.67
N TRP A 212 -1.23 -9.74 -24.58
CA TRP A 212 -1.56 -8.70 -25.58
C TRP A 212 -2.67 -9.19 -26.51
N ASP A 213 -2.54 -10.41 -27.03
CA ASP A 213 -3.52 -11.00 -27.93
C ASP A 213 -4.87 -11.20 -27.24
N THR A 214 -4.85 -11.68 -25.98
CA THR A 214 -6.06 -11.83 -25.16
C THR A 214 -6.74 -10.49 -24.90
N ALA A 215 -5.98 -9.44 -24.60
CA ALA A 215 -6.53 -8.10 -24.40
C ALA A 215 -7.10 -7.50 -25.70
N LYS A 216 -6.51 -7.83 -26.85
CA LYS A 216 -7.00 -7.38 -28.15
C LYS A 216 -8.34 -8.01 -28.51
N THR A 217 -8.51 -9.31 -28.24
CA THR A 217 -9.76 -10.04 -28.47
C THR A 217 -10.77 -9.90 -27.33
N PHE A 218 -10.38 -9.29 -26.21
CA PHE A 218 -11.27 -9.05 -25.07
C PHE A 218 -12.46 -8.19 -25.49
N VAL A 219 -13.62 -8.84 -25.48
CA VAL A 219 -14.94 -8.22 -25.61
C VAL A 219 -15.51 -8.08 -24.21
N GLU A 220 -16.20 -6.98 -23.99
CA GLU A 220 -16.83 -6.67 -22.72
C GLU A 220 -17.89 -7.73 -22.38
N ASP A 221 -17.83 -8.30 -21.18
CA ASP A 221 -18.96 -9.07 -20.65
C ASP A 221 -20.04 -8.08 -20.22
N ILE A 222 -21.06 -7.92 -21.06
CA ILE A 222 -22.21 -7.01 -20.82
C ILE A 222 -23.14 -7.56 -19.71
N TYR A 223 -22.85 -8.75 -19.14
CA TYR A 223 -23.78 -9.49 -18.27
C TYR A 223 -23.23 -9.90 -16.89
N SER A 224 -22.20 -9.22 -16.36
CA SER A 224 -21.65 -9.50 -15.01
C SER A 224 -21.89 -8.35 -14.04
#